data_AF-A0A0G1Y3H9-F1
#
_entry.id   AF-A0A0G1Y3H9-F1
#
_cell.length_a   1.000
_cell.length_b   1.000
_cell.length_c   1.000
_cell.angle_alpha   90.00
_cell.angle_beta   90.00
_cell.angle_gamma   90.00
#
_symmetry.space_group_name_H-M   'P 1'
#
loop_
_entity.id
_entity.type
_entity.pdbx_description
1 polymer ?
#
loop_
_entity_poly.entity_id
_entity_poly.type
_entity_poly.pdbx_seq_one_letter_code
_entity_poly.pdbx_strand_id
1 'polypeptide(L)'
;MGFVQVLYYYIVWHYTKAWSDMFRVIGNYLWFVSNFFSIALLSRTLFSPWRRLAISGGKGKEDSFFGVLAINTLMRLVGFGIRAATIIAGFFSLLVTVAISCLGAIVWLMFPVVVFFLLTAGFGYVISII
;
A
#
# COMPACT_ATOMS: atom_id res chain seq x y z
N MET A 1 0.00 31.56 29.28
CA MET A 1 0.96 30.67 28.60
C MET A 1 1.90 31.55 27.79
N GLY A 2 3.20 31.56 28.10
CA GLY A 2 4.16 32.41 27.40
C GLY A 2 4.50 31.86 26.01
N PHE A 3 4.88 32.73 25.07
CA PHE A 3 5.27 32.35 23.71
C PHE A 3 6.37 31.28 23.68
N VAL A 4 7.38 31.42 24.54
CA VAL A 4 8.50 30.45 24.68
C VAL A 4 8.00 29.06 25.06
N GLN A 5 6.96 28.98 25.90
CA GLN A 5 6.39 27.71 26.35
C GLN A 5 5.68 26.98 25.21
N VAL A 6 4.99 27.72 24.34
CA VAL A 6 4.33 27.15 23.14
C VAL A 6 5.37 26.59 22.17
N LEU A 7 6.47 27.32 21.92
CA LEU A 7 7.55 26.85 21.06
C LEU A 7 8.19 25.56 21.61
N TYR A 8 8.44 25.51 22.91
CA TYR A 8 8.99 24.32 23.56
C TYR A 8 8.06 23.11 23.38
N TYR A 9 6.76 23.27 23.69
CA TYR A 9 5.80 22.18 23.52
C TYR A 9 5.68 21.72 22.07
N TYR A 10 5.71 22.67 21.12
CA TYR A 10 5.68 22.34 19.70
C TYR A 10 6.89 21.50 19.29
N ILE A 11 8.11 21.93 19.64
CA ILE A 11 9.34 21.19 19.29
C ILE A 11 9.31 19.79 19.91
N VAL A 12 8.98 19.68 21.20
CA VAL A 12 8.89 18.39 21.88
C VAL A 12 7.86 17.50 21.17
N TRP A 13 6.67 18.02 20.87
CA TRP A 13 5.63 17.27 20.17
C TRP A 13 6.07 16.82 18.77
N HIS A 14 6.67 17.71 17.99
CA HIS A 14 7.09 17.48 16.60
C HIS A 14 8.10 16.34 16.46
N TYR A 15 9.03 16.25 17.42
CA TYR A 15 10.10 15.24 17.42
C TYR A 15 9.80 14.00 18.28
N THR A 16 8.66 13.96 18.98
CA THR A 16 8.30 12.79 19.80
C THR A 16 6.93 12.23 19.42
N LYS A 17 5.85 12.84 19.92
CA LYS A 17 4.50 12.31 19.82
C LYS A 17 4.02 12.21 18.37
N ALA A 18 4.32 13.21 17.54
CA ALA A 18 3.95 13.21 16.13
C ALA A 18 4.52 12.01 15.36
N TRP A 19 5.74 11.56 15.69
CA TRP A 19 6.34 10.38 15.08
C TRP A 19 5.60 9.09 15.45
N SER A 20 5.18 8.95 16.70
CA SER A 20 4.38 7.80 17.12
C SER A 20 3.05 7.73 16.37
N ASP A 21 2.37 8.87 16.23
CA ASP A 21 1.12 8.96 15.48
C ASP A 21 1.36 8.68 13.98
N MET A 22 2.46 9.17 13.41
CA MET A 22 2.82 8.91 12.02
C MET A 22 3.08 7.42 11.76
N PHE A 23 3.84 6.73 12.62
CA PHE A 23 4.06 5.28 12.48
C PHE A 23 2.76 4.49 12.60
N ARG A 24 1.83 4.94 13.44
CA ARG A 24 0.48 4.32 13.53
C ARG A 24 -0.28 4.46 12.22
N VAL A 25 -0.28 5.65 11.61
CA VAL A 25 -0.92 5.90 10.32
C VAL A 25 -0.29 5.05 9.22
N ILE A 26 1.05 4.99 9.15
CA ILE A 26 1.78 4.15 8.19
C ILE A 26 1.39 2.68 8.38
N GLY A 27 1.35 2.19 9.61
CA GLY A 27 0.91 0.82 9.92
C GLY A 27 -0.51 0.53 9.43
N ASN A 28 -1.44 1.47 9.61
CA ASN A 28 -2.82 1.33 9.14
C ASN A 28 -2.90 1.26 7.61
N TYR A 29 -2.12 2.07 6.89
CA TYR A 29 -2.05 2.01 5.43
C TYR A 29 -1.46 0.69 4.93
N LEU A 30 -0.36 0.22 5.53
CA LEU A 30 0.25 -1.07 5.16
C LEU A 30 -0.70 -2.24 5.43
N TRP A 31 -1.43 -2.20 6.55
CA TRP A 31 -2.48 -3.17 6.85
C TRP A 31 -3.61 -3.09 5.83
N PHE A 32 -4.11 -1.91 5.51
CA PHE A 32 -5.17 -1.70 4.54
C PHE A 32 -4.79 -2.25 3.17
N VAL A 33 -3.62 -1.89 2.64
CA VAL A 33 -3.15 -2.34 1.32
C VAL A 33 -2.99 -3.85 1.29
N SER A 34 -2.43 -4.44 2.34
CA SER A 34 -2.26 -5.89 2.45
C SER A 34 -3.60 -6.64 2.44
N ASN A 35 -4.63 -6.09 3.09
CA ASN A 35 -5.97 -6.66 3.15
C ASN A 35 -6.77 -6.41 1.86
N PHE A 36 -6.67 -5.21 1.28
CA PHE A 36 -7.35 -4.84 0.04
C PHE A 36 -6.96 -5.77 -1.12
N PHE A 37 -5.67 -6.07 -1.26
CA PHE A 37 -5.19 -7.05 -2.26
C PHE A 37 -5.25 -8.50 -1.76
N SER A 38 -5.72 -8.72 -0.53
CA SER A 38 -5.84 -10.05 0.09
C SER A 38 -4.56 -10.89 -0.06
N ILE A 39 -3.39 -10.27 0.09
CA ILE A 39 -2.08 -10.86 -0.27
C ILE A 39 -1.83 -12.17 0.49
N ALA A 40 -2.18 -12.22 1.78
CA ALA A 40 -2.05 -13.42 2.61
C ALA A 40 -2.97 -14.58 2.15
N LEU A 41 -4.15 -14.27 1.65
CA LEU A 41 -5.11 -15.28 1.17
C LEU A 41 -4.75 -15.75 -0.25
N LEU A 42 -4.39 -14.83 -1.14
CA LEU A 42 -3.99 -15.15 -2.51
C LEU A 42 -2.70 -15.96 -2.55
N SER A 43 -1.73 -15.66 -1.69
CA SER A 43 -0.49 -16.45 -1.56
C SER A 43 -0.76 -17.89 -1.13
N ARG A 44 -1.68 -18.11 -0.19
CA ARG A 44 -2.07 -19.46 0.25
C ARG A 44 -2.90 -20.23 -0.78
N THR A 45 -3.68 -19.52 -1.59
CA THR A 45 -4.58 -20.14 -2.58
C THR A 45 -3.99 -20.21 -3.97
N LEU A 46 -2.76 -19.73 -4.19
CA LEU A 46 -2.08 -19.68 -5.49
C LEU A 46 -2.11 -21.04 -6.23
N PHE A 47 -1.87 -22.13 -5.51
CA PHE A 47 -1.89 -23.51 -6.03
C PHE A 47 -3.20 -24.27 -5.74
N SER A 48 -4.17 -23.63 -5.07
CA SER A 48 -5.45 -24.27 -4.78
C SER A 48 -6.25 -24.42 -6.07
N PRO A 49 -6.69 -25.65 -6.43
CA PRO A 49 -7.47 -25.89 -7.63
C PRO A 49 -8.77 -25.08 -7.58
N TRP A 50 -9.13 -24.47 -8.71
CA TRP A 50 -10.38 -23.73 -8.83
C TRP A 50 -11.55 -24.72 -8.88
N ARG A 51 -12.08 -25.09 -7.70
CA ARG A 51 -13.01 -26.20 -7.51
C ARG A 51 -14.35 -26.08 -8.27
N ARG A 52 -14.74 -24.90 -8.75
CA ARG A 52 -16.10 -24.66 -9.26
C ARG A 52 -16.29 -24.89 -10.77
N LEU A 53 -15.21 -25.02 -11.54
CA LEU A 53 -15.27 -25.23 -13.00
C LEU A 53 -14.64 -26.56 -13.44
N ALA A 54 -14.18 -27.36 -12.47
CA ALA A 54 -13.78 -28.71 -12.77
C ALA A 54 -15.02 -29.52 -13.11
N ILE A 55 -15.16 -29.90 -14.38
CA ILE A 55 -16.14 -30.91 -14.79
C ILE A 55 -15.81 -32.16 -13.97
N SER A 56 -16.67 -32.48 -13.00
CA SER A 56 -16.57 -33.74 -12.27
C SER A 56 -16.88 -34.83 -13.28
N GLY A 57 -15.85 -35.53 -13.75
CA GLY A 57 -16.02 -36.68 -14.65
C GLY A 57 -17.06 -37.62 -14.05
N GLY A 58 -18.22 -37.71 -14.69
CA GLY A 58 -19.34 -38.46 -14.15
C GLY A 58 -20.55 -38.51 -15.07
N LYS A 59 -20.54 -39.53 -15.95
CA LYS A 59 -21.67 -40.39 -16.40
C LYS A 59 -22.00 -40.44 -17.91
N GLY A 60 -21.37 -39.66 -18.78
CA GLY A 60 -21.52 -39.83 -20.24
C GLY A 60 -20.32 -40.57 -20.85
N LYS A 61 -20.56 -41.62 -21.63
CA LYS A 61 -19.53 -42.43 -22.30
C LYS A 61 -18.80 -41.72 -23.47
N GLU A 62 -18.94 -40.41 -23.63
CA GLU A 62 -18.49 -39.67 -24.83
C GLU A 62 -17.63 -38.43 -24.54
N ASP A 63 -17.33 -38.12 -23.27
CA ASP A 63 -16.41 -37.02 -22.97
C ASP A 63 -14.96 -37.50 -23.15
N SER A 64 -14.29 -37.00 -24.20
CA SER A 64 -12.86 -37.20 -24.43
C SER A 64 -12.07 -36.81 -23.17
N PHE A 65 -11.41 -37.79 -22.55
CA PHE A 65 -10.52 -37.61 -21.40
C PHE A 65 -9.54 -36.44 -21.59
N PHE A 66 -9.04 -36.27 -22.82
CA PHE A 66 -8.16 -35.17 -23.19
C PHE A 66 -8.86 -33.81 -23.20
N GLY A 67 -10.13 -33.73 -23.58
CA GLY A 67 -10.91 -32.49 -23.54
C GLY A 67 -11.14 -31.99 -22.11
N VAL A 68 -11.54 -32.89 -21.20
CA VAL A 68 -11.72 -32.55 -19.77
C VAL A 68 -10.40 -32.15 -19.11
N LEU A 69 -9.31 -32.84 -19.46
CA LEU A 69 -7.97 -32.51 -18.97
C LEU A 69 -7.50 -31.14 -19.48
N ALA A 70 -7.68 -30.85 -20.77
CA ALA A 70 -7.30 -29.58 -21.38
C ALA A 70 -8.07 -28.40 -20.78
N ILE A 71 -9.39 -28.53 -20.63
CA ILE A 71 -10.25 -27.50 -20.01
C ILE A 71 -9.82 -27.26 -18.56
N ASN A 72 -9.64 -28.31 -17.76
CA ASN A 72 -9.19 -28.16 -16.37
C ASN A 72 -7.81 -27.50 -16.24
N THR A 73 -6.91 -27.78 -17.18
CA THR A 73 -5.57 -27.19 -17.19
C THR A 73 -5.63 -25.72 -17.58
N LEU A 74 -6.42 -25.36 -18.59
CA LEU A 74 -6.69 -23.98 -18.99
C LEU A 74 -7.29 -23.17 -17.84
N MET A 75 -8.29 -23.70 -17.14
CA MET A 75 -8.93 -23.01 -16.02
C MET A 75 -7.97 -22.79 -14.84
N ARG A 76 -7.03 -23.73 -14.60
CA ARG A 76 -5.96 -23.55 -13.62
C ARG A 76 -4.98 -22.46 -14.04
N LEU A 77 -4.60 -22.40 -15.32
CA LEU A 77 -3.68 -21.40 -15.85
C LEU A 77 -4.27 -19.98 -15.76
N VAL A 78 -5.54 -19.82 -16.15
CA VAL A 78 -6.24 -18.54 -16.04
C VAL A 78 -6.37 -18.10 -14.58
N GLY A 79 -6.78 -19.00 -13.69
CA GLY A 79 -6.88 -18.71 -12.26
C GLY A 79 -5.54 -18.37 -11.61
N PHE A 80 -4.49 -19.07 -12.00
CA PHE A 80 -3.12 -18.75 -11.60
C PHE A 80 -2.69 -17.37 -12.11
N GLY A 81 -2.94 -17.06 -13.39
CA GLY A 81 -2.58 -15.78 -13.99
C GLY A 81 -3.24 -14.60 -13.31
N ILE A 82 -4.54 -14.67 -13.03
CA ILE A 82 -5.27 -13.60 -12.31
C ILE A 82 -4.70 -13.42 -10.90
N ARG A 83 -4.53 -14.52 -10.15
CA ARG A 83 -3.96 -14.45 -8.77
C ARG A 83 -2.54 -13.89 -8.77
N ALA A 84 -1.70 -14.31 -9.71
CA ALA A 84 -0.33 -13.81 -9.86
C ALA A 84 -0.32 -12.31 -10.17
N ALA A 85 -1.15 -11.84 -11.11
CA ALA A 85 -1.28 -10.42 -11.43
C ALA A 85 -1.74 -9.59 -10.22
N THR A 86 -2.72 -10.08 -9.46
CA THR A 86 -3.19 -9.40 -8.24
C THR A 86 -2.12 -9.35 -7.15
N ILE A 87 -1.34 -10.43 -6.96
CA ILE A 87 -0.23 -10.43 -6.00
C ILE A 87 0.86 -9.43 -6.41
N ILE A 88 1.22 -9.39 -7.69
CA ILE A 88 2.22 -8.45 -8.22
C ILE A 88 1.74 -7.01 -8.00
N ALA A 89 0.49 -6.71 -8.36
CA ALA A 89 -0.10 -5.39 -8.15
C ALA A 89 -0.15 -5.02 -6.65
N GLY A 90 -0.51 -5.98 -5.79
CA GLY A 90 -0.52 -5.79 -4.34
C GLY A 90 0.87 -5.47 -3.79
N PHE A 91 1.88 -6.22 -4.21
CA PHE A 91 3.27 -5.99 -3.79
C PHE A 91 3.81 -4.64 -4.29
N PHE A 92 3.51 -4.27 -5.53
CA PHE A 92 3.85 -2.96 -6.08
C PHE A 92 3.19 -1.83 -5.28
N SER A 93 1.89 -1.95 -4.95
CA SER A 93 1.18 -0.95 -4.16
C SER A 93 1.72 -0.82 -2.73
N LEU A 94 2.19 -1.92 -2.11
CA LEU A 94 2.88 -1.88 -0.83
C LEU A 94 4.19 -1.10 -0.94
N LEU A 95 4.98 -1.36 -1.98
CA LEU A 95 6.25 -0.68 -2.22
C LEU A 95 6.04 0.83 -2.40
N VAL A 96 5.04 1.23 -3.19
CA VAL A 96 4.65 2.63 -3.37
C VAL A 96 4.20 3.25 -2.04
N THR A 97 3.41 2.53 -1.24
CA THR A 97 2.93 3.00 0.06
C THR A 97 4.09 3.26 1.03
N VAL A 98 5.06 2.34 1.08
CA VAL A 98 6.29 2.52 1.88
C VAL A 98 7.09 3.72 1.37
N ALA A 99 7.28 3.85 0.05
CA ALA A 99 8.02 4.96 -0.54
C ALA A 99 7.38 6.33 -0.21
N ILE A 100 6.07 6.45 -0.39
CA ILE A 100 5.31 7.67 -0.04
C ILE A 100 5.41 7.96 1.46
N SER A 101 5.31 6.93 2.30
CA SER A 101 5.42 7.08 3.76
C SER A 101 6.81 7.57 4.19
N CYS A 102 7.87 7.03 3.59
CA CYS A 102 9.24 7.48 3.83
C CYS A 102 9.46 8.92 3.37
N LEU A 103 8.98 9.28 2.18
CA LEU A 103 9.03 10.66 1.68
C LEU A 103 8.26 11.61 2.61
N GLY A 104 7.06 11.23 3.03
CA GLY A 104 6.26 11.99 3.98
C GLY A 104 6.97 12.21 5.32
N ALA A 105 7.67 11.18 5.82
CA ALA A 105 8.46 11.28 7.03
C ALA A 105 9.67 12.24 6.89
N ILE A 106 10.34 12.22 5.74
CA ILE A 106 11.44 13.16 5.45
C ILE A 106 10.89 14.60 5.37
N VAL A 107 9.78 14.80 4.66
CA VAL A 107 9.11 16.10 4.57
C VAL A 107 8.69 16.59 5.95
N TRP A 108 8.14 15.73 6.80
CA TRP A 108 7.76 16.05 8.18
C TRP A 108 8.97 16.51 9.00
N LEU A 109 10.10 15.81 8.88
CA LEU A 109 11.34 16.18 9.57
C LEU A 109 11.83 17.57 9.16
N MET A 110 11.76 17.89 7.86
CA MET A 110 12.19 19.18 7.32
C MET A 110 11.15 20.28 7.46
N PHE A 111 9.92 19.96 7.87
CA PHE A 111 8.79 20.89 7.89
C PHE A 111 9.08 22.21 8.64
N PRO A 112 9.70 22.22 9.84
CA PRO A 112 10.02 23.46 10.54
C PRO A 112 11.00 24.36 9.75
N VAL A 113 11.97 23.76 9.05
CA VAL A 113 12.96 24.47 8.23
C VAL A 113 12.29 25.05 6.98
N VAL A 114 11.42 24.27 6.34
CA VAL A 114 10.66 24.70 5.15
C VAL A 114 9.76 25.88 5.51
N VAL A 115 9.03 25.81 6.62
CA VAL A 115 8.17 26.91 7.08
C VAL A 115 9.00 28.17 7.35
N PHE A 116 10.15 28.03 8.04
CA PHE A 116 11.03 29.16 8.30
C PHE A 116 11.52 29.82 7.00
N PHE A 117 11.98 29.02 6.03
CA PHE A 117 12.45 29.52 4.74
C PHE A 117 11.36 30.19 3.91
N LEU A 118 10.15 29.60 3.86
CA LEU A 118 9.02 30.16 3.13
C LEU A 118 8.58 31.50 3.71
N LEU A 119 8.59 31.64 5.04
CA LEU A 119 8.25 32.90 5.70
C LEU A 119 9.28 33.98 5.35
N THR A 120 10.58 33.70 5.50
CA THR A 120 11.62 34.70 5.20
C THR A 120 11.66 35.09 3.73
N ALA A 121 11.52 34.13 2.82
CA ALA A 121 11.43 34.41 1.39
C ALA A 121 10.19 35.25 1.06
N GLY A 122 9.02 34.91 1.62
CA GLY A 122 7.77 35.64 1.42
C GLY A 122 7.86 37.10 1.87
N PHE A 123 8.40 37.35 3.07
CA PHE A 123 8.62 38.73 3.54
C PHE A 123 9.60 39.50 2.66
N GLY A 124 10.67 38.86 2.19
CA GLY A 124 11.62 39.46 1.25
C GLY A 124 10.95 39.89 -0.07
N TYR A 125 10.09 39.05 -0.63
CA TYR A 125 9.32 39.39 -1.83
C TYR A 125 8.39 40.58 -1.61
N VAL A 126 7.65 40.62 -0.49
CA VAL A 126 6.75 41.75 -0.20
C VAL A 126 7.51 43.06 -0.07
N ILE A 127 8.64 43.07 0.66
CA ILE A 127 9.47 44.28 0.82
C ILE A 127 10.04 44.74 -0.52
N SER A 128 10.40 43.82 -1.42
CA SER A 128 10.94 44.19 -2.74
C SER A 128 9.93 44.84 -3.69
N ILE A 129 8.62 44.75 -3.40
CA ILE A 129 7.53 45.27 -4.22
C ILE A 129 7.04 46.65 -3.74
N ILE A 130 7.33 47.01 -2.48
CA ILE A 130 6.97 48.29 -1.85
C ILE A 130 8.07 49.32 -2.10
#